data_AF-B7SAT6-F1
#
_entry.id   AF-B7SAT6-F1
#
_cell.length_a   1.000
_cell.length_b   1.000
_cell.length_c   1.000
_cell.angle_alpha   90.00
_cell.angle_beta   90.00
_cell.angle_gamma   90.00
#
_symmetry.space_group_name_H-M   'P 1'
#
loop_
_entity.id
_entity.type
_entity.pdbx_description
1 polymer ?
#
loop_
_entity_poly.entity_id
_entity_poly.type
_entity_poly.pdbx_seq_one_letter_code
_entity_poly.pdbx_strand_id
1 'polypeptide(L)'
;FLAMHYTADISSAFSSVAHIQRDVQYGWLIRNIHANGASLFFICIYLHIGRGLYYGSYFYAETWNIGVILLLLVMATAFMGYVLPWGQMSF
;
A
#
# COMPACT_ATOMS: atom_id res chain seq x y z
N PHE A 1 10.27 6.16 6.35
CA PHE A 1 10.70 5.62 7.66
C PHE A 1 10.98 4.13 7.59
N LEU A 2 9.99 3.27 7.32
CA LEU A 2 10.20 1.81 7.22
C LEU A 2 11.35 1.43 6.28
N ALA A 3 11.42 2.05 5.10
CA ALA A 3 12.49 1.82 4.12
C ALA A 3 13.91 2.14 4.64
N MET A 4 14.07 3.00 5.67
CA MET A 4 15.39 3.29 6.25
C MET A 4 15.91 2.16 7.14
N HIS A 5 15.05 1.22 7.53
CA HIS A 5 15.36 0.10 8.41
C HIS A 5 15.12 -1.27 7.73
N TYR A 6 14.64 -1.28 6.49
CA TYR A 6 14.35 -2.49 5.73
C TYR A 6 15.57 -2.91 4.90
N THR A 7 15.77 -4.22 4.75
CA THR A 7 16.83 -4.79 3.90
C THR A 7 16.21 -5.64 2.80
N ALA A 8 16.50 -5.30 1.54
CA ALA A 8 15.95 -5.96 0.35
C ALA A 8 16.80 -7.17 -0.09
N ASP A 9 17.06 -8.09 0.83
CA ASP A 9 17.76 -9.35 0.55
C ASP A 9 16.93 -10.53 1.07
N ILE A 10 16.83 -11.61 0.29
CA ILE A 10 15.94 -12.75 0.57
C ILE A 10 16.23 -13.37 1.95
N SER A 11 17.49 -13.41 2.36
CA SER A 11 17.89 -14.01 3.64
C SER A 11 17.56 -13.15 4.86
N SER A 12 17.36 -11.84 4.67
CA SER A 12 17.21 -10.86 5.76
C SER A 12 15.95 -9.98 5.66
N ALA A 13 15.15 -10.11 4.60
CA ALA A 13 13.93 -9.32 4.41
C ALA A 13 12.97 -9.49 5.59
N PHE A 14 12.62 -10.73 5.94
CA PHE A 14 11.72 -11.02 7.05
C PHE A 14 12.29 -10.58 8.41
N SER A 15 13.59 -10.83 8.65
CA SER A 15 14.23 -10.45 9.92
C SER A 15 14.38 -8.92 10.06
N SER A 16 14.58 -8.18 8.97
CA SER A 16 14.60 -6.71 9.00
C SER A 16 13.23 -6.12 9.38
N VAL A 17 12.13 -6.69 8.88
CA VAL A 17 10.77 -6.30 9.29
C VAL A 17 10.51 -6.66 10.76
N ALA A 18 10.98 -7.82 11.22
CA ALA A 18 10.90 -8.21 12.62
C ALA A 18 11.68 -7.25 13.55
N HIS A 19 12.86 -6.81 13.13
CA HIS A 19 13.68 -5.81 13.82
C HIS A 19 12.95 -4.45 13.90
N ILE A 20 12.33 -3.99 12.80
CA ILE A 20 11.48 -2.78 12.83
C ILE A 20 10.37 -2.90 13.87
N GLN A 21 9.72 -4.06 13.96
CA GLN A 21 8.59 -4.25 14.87
C GLN A 21 9.02 -4.27 16.34
N ARG A 22 10.21 -4.80 16.66
CA ARG A 22 10.62 -5.09 18.04
C ARG A 22 11.62 -4.08 18.61
N ASP A 23 12.54 -3.60 17.80
CA ASP A 23 13.76 -2.94 18.28
C ASP A 23 13.83 -1.46 17.87
N VAL A 24 13.13 -1.07 16.80
CA VAL A 24 13.03 0.34 16.38
C VAL A 24 11.98 1.07 17.22
N GLN A 25 12.35 2.22 17.79
CA GLN A 25 11.42 3.06 18.58
C GLN A 25 10.19 3.44 17.76
N TYR A 26 9.00 3.11 18.28
CA TYR A 26 7.70 3.24 17.58
C TYR A 26 7.62 2.54 16.21
N GLY A 27 8.56 1.65 15.89
CA GLY A 27 8.57 0.94 14.61
C GLY A 27 7.32 0.07 14.43
N TRP A 28 6.83 -0.55 15.51
CA TRP A 28 5.56 -1.29 15.51
C TRP A 28 4.37 -0.42 15.12
N LEU A 29 4.31 0.82 15.62
CA LEU A 29 3.21 1.74 15.35
C LEU A 29 3.25 2.15 13.87
N ILE A 30 4.43 2.56 13.40
CA ILE A 30 4.62 3.01 12.02
C ILE A 30 4.34 1.88 11.03
N ARG A 31 4.78 0.65 11.32
CA ARG A 31 4.52 -0.53 10.49
C ARG A 31 3.03 -0.85 10.42
N ASN A 32 2.32 -0.79 11.54
CA ASN A 32 0.88 -1.01 11.56
C ASN A 32 0.09 0.10 10.87
N ILE A 33 0.46 1.37 11.05
CA ILE A 33 -0.15 2.49 10.34
C ILE A 33 0.06 2.35 8.83
N HIS A 34 1.25 1.96 8.38
CA HIS A 34 1.51 1.77 6.96
C HIS A 34 0.67 0.63 6.36
N ALA A 35 0.61 -0.51 7.03
CA ALA A 35 -0.17 -1.67 6.58
C ALA A 35 -1.68 -1.40 6.56
N ASN A 36 -2.24 -0.85 7.64
CA ASN A 36 -3.67 -0.51 7.69
C ASN A 36 -4.00 0.70 6.81
N GLY A 37 -3.06 1.63 6.67
CA GLY A 37 -3.17 2.78 5.78
C GLY A 37 -3.36 2.37 4.31
N ALA A 38 -2.70 1.30 3.87
CA ALA A 38 -2.93 0.75 2.53
C ALA A 38 -4.38 0.28 2.35
N SER A 39 -4.97 -0.39 3.35
CA SER A 39 -6.38 -0.81 3.29
C SER A 39 -7.34 0.38 3.29
N LEU A 40 -7.09 1.38 4.15
CA LEU A 40 -7.86 2.62 4.17
C LEU A 40 -7.80 3.35 2.81
N PHE A 41 -6.64 3.34 2.16
CA PHE A 41 -6.45 3.95 0.85
C PHE A 41 -7.37 3.31 -0.21
N PHE A 42 -7.51 1.97 -0.21
CA PHE A 42 -8.46 1.28 -1.09
C PHE A 42 -9.92 1.59 -0.75
N ILE A 43 -10.28 1.67 0.53
CA ILE A 43 -11.63 2.10 0.94
C ILE A 43 -11.93 3.48 0.36
N CYS A 44 -11.02 4.44 0.50
CA CYS A 44 -11.17 5.78 -0.06
C CYS A 44 -11.31 5.76 -1.59
N ILE A 45 -10.50 4.97 -2.29
CA ILE A 45 -10.58 4.83 -3.75
C ILE A 45 -11.91 4.25 -4.19
N TYR A 46 -12.41 3.19 -3.55
CA TYR A 46 -13.67 2.57 -3.94
C TYR A 46 -14.86 3.51 -3.69
N LEU A 47 -14.85 4.25 -2.58
CA LEU A 47 -15.84 5.30 -2.33
C LEU A 47 -15.73 6.43 -3.36
N HIS A 48 -14.51 6.84 -3.72
CA HIS A 48 -14.26 7.88 -4.73
C HIS A 48 -14.79 7.46 -6.12
N ILE A 49 -14.53 6.23 -6.54
CA ILE A 49 -15.05 5.66 -7.79
C ILE A 49 -16.58 5.56 -7.73
N GLY A 50 -17.13 5.02 -6.64
CA GLY A 50 -18.57 4.90 -6.45
C GLY A 50 -19.29 6.23 -6.54
N ARG A 51 -18.73 7.28 -5.90
CA ARG A 51 -19.20 8.66 -6.04
C ARG A 51 -19.17 9.11 -7.50
N GLY A 52 -18.07 8.85 -8.20
CA GLY A 52 -17.90 9.24 -9.60
C GLY A 52 -18.91 8.57 -10.53
N LEU A 53 -19.26 7.31 -10.27
CA LEU A 53 -20.32 6.60 -10.98
C LEU A 53 -21.71 7.18 -10.65
N TYR A 54 -22.01 7.37 -9.36
CA TYR A 54 -23.32 7.85 -8.90
C TYR A 54 -23.67 9.24 -9.43
N TYR A 55 -22.70 10.16 -9.48
CA TYR A 55 -22.92 11.53 -9.96
C TYR A 55 -22.52 11.74 -11.44
N GLY A 56 -22.22 10.68 -12.19
CA GLY A 56 -21.84 10.80 -13.61
C GLY A 56 -20.51 11.53 -13.86
N SER A 57 -19.62 11.62 -12.87
CA SER A 57 -18.34 12.32 -13.02
C SER A 57 -17.40 11.66 -14.05
N TYR A 58 -17.68 10.43 -14.48
CA TYR A 58 -16.96 9.77 -15.57
C TYR A 58 -17.14 10.46 -16.94
N PHE A 59 -18.11 11.37 -17.10
CA PHE A 59 -18.22 12.19 -18.31
C PHE A 59 -17.01 13.14 -18.51
N TYR A 60 -16.29 13.47 -17.44
CA TYR A 60 -15.00 14.17 -17.53
C TYR A 60 -13.91 13.18 -17.97
N ALA A 61 -13.92 12.79 -19.24
CA ALA A 61 -13.18 11.66 -19.79
C ALA A 61 -11.68 11.67 -19.44
N GLU A 62 -10.99 12.81 -19.61
CA GLU A 62 -9.56 12.92 -19.29
C GLU A 62 -9.29 12.67 -17.80
N THR A 63 -10.07 13.31 -16.91
CA THR A 63 -9.95 13.12 -15.46
C THR A 63 -10.28 11.69 -15.05
N TRP A 64 -11.29 11.08 -15.67
CA TRP A 64 -11.68 9.71 -15.40
C TRP A 64 -10.60 8.71 -15.83
N ASN A 65 -10.05 8.87 -17.03
CA ASN A 65 -8.98 8.01 -17.55
C ASN A 65 -7.71 8.11 -16.70
N ILE A 66 -7.33 9.32 -16.26
CA ILE A 66 -6.23 9.50 -15.29
C ILE A 66 -6.57 8.79 -13.97
N GLY A 67 -7.81 8.90 -13.49
CA GLY A 67 -8.28 8.18 -12.30
C GLY A 67 -8.16 6.66 -12.42
N VAL A 68 -8.48 6.09 -13.58
CA VAL A 68 -8.29 4.65 -13.86
C VAL A 68 -6.81 4.28 -13.85
N ILE A 69 -5.94 5.10 -14.44
CA ILE A 69 -4.48 4.86 -14.41
C ILE A 69 -3.97 4.92 -12.95
N LEU A 70 -4.42 5.90 -12.16
CA LEU A 70 -4.06 6.01 -10.75
C LEU A 70 -4.50 4.78 -9.94
N LEU A 71 -5.71 4.26 -10.20
CA LEU A 71 -6.18 3.01 -9.59
C LEU A 71 -5.22 1.85 -9.88
N LEU A 72 -4.84 1.66 -11.16
CA LEU A 72 -3.94 0.57 -11.56
C LEU A 72 -2.54 0.72 -10.94
N LEU A 73 -2.00 1.95 -10.90
CA LEU A 73 -0.71 2.22 -10.27
C LEU A 73 -0.74 1.93 -8.76
N VAL A 74 -1.82 2.28 -8.07
CA VAL A 74 -1.99 1.98 -6.64
C VAL A 74 -2.11 0.48 -6.40
N MET A 75 -2.83 -0.25 -7.26
CA MET A 75 -2.91 -1.71 -7.20
C MET A 75 -1.54 -2.36 -7.36
N ALA A 76 -0.77 -1.95 -8.37
CA ALA A 76 0.60 -2.43 -8.57
C ALA A 76 1.51 -2.10 -7.38
N THR A 77 1.40 -0.88 -6.83
CA THR A 77 2.19 -0.44 -5.67
C THR A 77 1.88 -1.27 -4.43
N ALA A 78 0.60 -1.49 -4.12
CA ALA A 78 0.18 -2.28 -2.96
C ALA A 78 0.55 -3.76 -3.10
N PHE A 79 0.40 -4.32 -4.30
CA PHE A 79 0.82 -5.69 -4.60
C PHE A 79 2.32 -5.87 -4.34
N MET A 80 3.17 -5.04 -4.94
CA MET A 80 4.62 -5.11 -4.74
C MET A 80 5.00 -4.85 -3.28
N GLY A 81 4.31 -3.93 -2.60
CA GLY A 81 4.51 -3.67 -1.17
C GLY A 81 4.22 -4.87 -0.28
N TYR A 82 3.24 -5.72 -0.64
CA TYR A 82 2.87 -6.92 0.10
C TYR A 82 3.92 -8.05 -0.02
N VAL A 83 4.73 -8.04 -1.08
CA VAL A 83 5.82 -9.02 -1.28
C VAL A 83 7.02 -8.73 -0.37
N LEU A 84 7.27 -7.46 -0.03
CA LEU A 84 8.47 -7.02 0.71
C LEU A 84 8.70 -7.72 2.07
N PRO A 85 7.69 -8.01 2.91
CA PRO A 85 7.93 -8.68 4.19
C PRO A 85 8.42 -10.13 4.07
N TRP A 86 8.30 -10.75 2.89
CA TRP A 86 8.77 -12.10 2.61
C TRP A 86 8.21 -13.18 3.57
N GLY A 87 6.94 -13.05 3.94
CA GLY A 87 6.19 -14.08 4.67
C GLY A 87 5.62 -15.16 3.73
N GLN A 88 5.02 -16.21 4.28
CA GLN A 88 4.45 -17.31 3.48
C GLN A 88 3.36 -16.87 2.50
N MET A 89 2.55 -15.86 2.84
CA MET A 89 1.54 -15.31 1.92
C MET A 89 2.15 -14.31 0.93
N SER A 90 3.36 -13.81 1.20
CA SER A 90 4.07 -12.86 0.35
C SER A 90 4.87 -13.53 -0.76
N PHE A 91 5.28 -14.80 -0.56
CA PHE A 91 6.08 -15.62 -1.47
C PHE A 91 5.21 -16.33 -2.50
#